data_AF-A0AA97E182-F1
#
_entry.id   AF-A0AA97E182-F1
#
_cell.length_a   1.000
_cell.length_b   1.000
_cell.length_c   1.000
_cell.angle_alpha   90.00
_cell.angle_beta   90.00
_cell.angle_gamma   90.00
#
_symmetry.space_group_name_H-M   'P 1'
#
loop_
_entity.id
_entity.type
_entity.pdbx_description
1 polymer ?
#
loop_
_entity_poly.entity_id
_entity_poly.type
_entity_poly.pdbx_seq_one_letter_code
_entity_poly.pdbx_strand_id
1 'polypeptide(L)'
;MFISLCRSVARFIGIETNKTSHFERFLSGTTACMALVGVFYLSNLFLSLPDSLLVVSSIGASAVLLFAVPHGALSQPWLFTVGHLISAFIGISFYQEFGSSFISGAMAVGASIIVMHYLGCLHPPGGSTALSCVIGGSSIHAMGYEFLLYPLLINLLVMLSLAFIINNGFHWRRYPLFLNATVRNETNEKHLFEIDDLYHVLEEENVFIDASAEELMHIYNVARDSAKTRHKKLVSRLPE
;
A
#
# COMPACT_ATOMS: atom_id res chain seq x y z
N MET A 1 8.63 -11.02 36.41
CA MET A 1 8.44 -12.15 35.47
C MET A 1 7.18 -11.98 34.61
N PHE A 2 6.00 -11.78 35.21
CA PHE A 2 4.73 -11.58 34.48
C PHE A 2 4.73 -10.42 33.48
N ILE A 3 5.22 -9.23 33.87
CA ILE A 3 5.28 -8.05 32.98
C ILE A 3 6.22 -8.28 31.78
N SER A 4 7.34 -8.99 31.99
CA SER A 4 8.26 -9.36 30.91
C SER A 4 7.61 -10.36 29.94
N LEU A 5 6.89 -11.35 30.47
CA LEU A 5 6.13 -12.31 29.67
C LEU A 5 5.04 -11.63 28.85
N CYS A 6 4.24 -10.74 29.45
CA CYS A 6 3.23 -9.96 28.74
C CYS A 6 3.86 -9.09 27.64
N ARG A 7 5.01 -8.47 27.89
CA ARG A 7 5.71 -7.68 26.87
C ARG A 7 6.28 -8.54 25.74
N SER A 8 6.76 -9.74 26.04
CA SER A 8 7.22 -10.70 25.02
C SER A 8 6.07 -11.25 24.19
N VAL A 9 4.92 -11.54 24.81
CA VAL A 9 3.71 -11.96 24.10
C VAL A 9 3.15 -10.82 23.24
N ALA A 10 3.12 -9.60 23.75
CA ALA A 10 2.72 -8.42 22.98
C ALA A 10 3.62 -8.23 21.75
N ARG A 11 4.95 -8.31 21.91
CA ARG A 11 5.89 -8.24 20.79
C ARG A 11 5.77 -9.43 19.83
N PHE A 12 5.53 -10.64 20.34
CA PHE A 12 5.31 -11.82 19.50
C PHE A 12 4.05 -11.69 18.62
N ILE A 13 3.00 -11.04 19.12
CA ILE A 13 1.76 -10.76 18.38
C ILE A 13 1.90 -9.49 17.50
N GLY A 14 3.00 -8.74 17.62
CA GLY A 14 3.24 -7.51 16.87
C GLY A 14 2.44 -6.31 17.38
N ILE A 15 2.06 -6.29 18.66
CA ILE A 15 1.41 -5.13 19.28
C ILE A 15 2.47 -4.05 19.51
N GLU A 16 2.61 -3.16 18.53
CA GLU A 16 3.43 -1.97 18.63
C GLU A 16 2.63 -0.79 19.19
N THR A 17 3.33 0.12 19.87
CA THR A 17 2.72 1.35 20.40
C THR A 17 2.45 2.32 19.26
N ASN A 18 1.25 2.30 18.70
CA ASN A 18 0.84 3.27 17.69
C ASN A 18 0.59 4.64 18.34
N LYS A 19 1.50 5.60 18.09
CA LYS A 19 1.42 6.97 18.62
C LYS A 19 0.67 7.96 17.72
N THR A 20 0.03 7.50 16.64
CA THR A 20 -0.77 8.38 15.75
C THR A 20 -1.79 9.19 16.54
N SER A 21 -1.83 10.50 16.26
CA SER A 21 -2.83 11.43 16.81
C SER A 21 -4.27 10.96 16.61
N HIS A 22 -5.14 11.24 17.59
CA HIS A 22 -6.58 11.01 17.46
C HIS A 22 -7.20 11.73 16.24
N PHE A 23 -6.69 12.92 15.91
CA PHE A 23 -7.12 13.67 14.74
C PHE A 23 -6.79 12.92 13.45
N GLU A 24 -5.57 12.38 13.33
CA GLU A 24 -5.13 11.61 12.17
C GLU A 24 -5.99 10.36 11.98
N ARG A 25 -6.28 9.65 13.07
CA ARG A 25 -7.17 8.47 13.05
C ARG A 25 -8.58 8.82 12.58
N PHE A 26 -9.14 9.92 13.09
CA PHE A 26 -10.48 10.38 12.71
C PHE A 26 -10.52 10.85 11.25
N LEU A 27 -9.53 11.64 10.82
CA LEU A 27 -9.40 12.11 9.43
C LEU A 27 -9.30 10.94 8.45
N SER A 28 -8.47 9.93 8.77
CA SER A 28 -8.30 8.73 7.96
C SER A 28 -9.62 7.96 7.82
N GLY A 29 -10.30 7.71 8.94
CA GLY A 29 -11.57 6.96 8.95
C GLY A 29 -12.71 7.69 8.25
N THR A 30 -12.86 9.00 8.48
CA THR A 30 -13.91 9.81 7.83
C THR A 30 -13.70 9.94 6.33
N THR A 31 -12.45 10.13 5.89
CA THR A 31 -12.11 10.19 4.46
C THR A 31 -12.37 8.85 3.77
N ALA A 32 -11.97 7.73 4.39
CA ALA A 32 -12.25 6.40 3.86
C ALA A 32 -13.76 6.12 3.75
N CYS A 33 -14.53 6.52 4.77
CA CYS A 33 -15.99 6.42 4.74
C CYS A 33 -16.60 7.20 3.56
N MET A 34 -16.23 8.47 3.41
CA MET A 34 -16.71 9.32 2.31
C MET A 34 -16.35 8.72 0.94
N ALA A 35 -15.11 8.25 0.79
CA ALA A 35 -14.63 7.65 -0.44
C ALA A 35 -15.40 6.37 -0.80
N LEU A 36 -15.64 5.49 0.18
CA LEU A 36 -16.38 4.23 -0.04
C LEU A 36 -17.85 4.45 -0.35
N VAL A 37 -18.50 5.44 0.26
CA VAL A 37 -19.85 5.83 -0.11
C VAL A 37 -19.89 6.28 -1.57
N GLY A 38 -18.95 7.13 -1.99
CA GLY A 38 -18.84 7.57 -3.39
C GLY A 38 -18.62 6.41 -4.37
N VAL A 39 -17.67 5.52 -4.07
CA VAL A 39 -17.37 4.33 -4.88
C VAL A 39 -18.56 3.39 -4.96
N PHE A 40 -19.29 3.18 -3.85
CA PHE A 40 -20.51 2.38 -3.84
C PHE A 40 -21.56 2.96 -4.78
N TYR A 41 -21.88 4.26 -4.65
CA TYR A 41 -22.87 4.89 -5.53
C TYR A 41 -22.47 4.82 -7.00
N LEU A 42 -21.20 5.08 -7.33
CA LEU A 42 -20.70 4.99 -8.71
C LEU A 42 -20.77 3.56 -9.25
N SER A 43 -20.39 2.55 -8.44
CA SER A 43 -20.44 1.15 -8.86
C SER A 43 -21.87 0.68 -9.12
N ASN A 44 -22.83 1.10 -8.30
CA ASN A 44 -24.25 0.76 -8.47
C ASN A 44 -24.89 1.40 -9.72
N LEU A 45 -24.25 2.36 -10.38
CA LEU A 45 -24.72 2.86 -11.68
C LEU A 45 -24.50 1.85 -12.81
N PHE A 46 -23.54 0.94 -12.66
CA PHE A 46 -23.13 -0.01 -13.70
C PHE A 46 -23.33 -1.47 -13.31
N LEU A 47 -23.33 -1.77 -12.00
CA LEU A 47 -23.38 -3.13 -11.47
C LEU A 47 -24.63 -3.36 -10.61
N SER A 48 -25.03 -4.63 -10.49
CA SER A 48 -26.01 -5.03 -9.49
C SER A 48 -25.48 -4.79 -8.06
N LEU A 49 -26.39 -4.76 -7.08
CA LEU A 49 -26.02 -4.53 -5.68
C LEU A 49 -24.97 -5.55 -5.16
N PRO A 50 -25.13 -6.88 -5.36
CA PRO A 50 -24.12 -7.84 -4.90
C PRO A 50 -22.75 -7.63 -5.53
N ASP A 51 -22.70 -7.33 -6.82
CA ASP A 51 -21.46 -7.10 -7.56
C ASP A 51 -20.77 -5.80 -7.16
N SER A 52 -21.57 -4.75 -6.91
CA SER A 52 -21.07 -3.48 -6.36
C SER A 52 -20.40 -3.68 -5.00
N LEU A 53 -20.97 -4.54 -4.14
CA LEU A 53 -20.38 -4.85 -2.83
C LEU A 53 -19.05 -5.60 -2.95
N LEU A 54 -18.88 -6.46 -3.97
CA LEU A 54 -17.60 -7.12 -4.23
C LEU A 54 -16.51 -6.10 -4.62
N VAL A 55 -16.84 -5.15 -5.51
CA VAL A 55 -15.92 -4.07 -5.89
C VAL A 55 -15.57 -3.20 -4.70
N VAL A 56 -16.57 -2.78 -3.93
CA VAL A 56 -16.40 -1.95 -2.73
C VAL A 56 -15.58 -2.67 -1.66
N SER A 57 -15.69 -4.01 -1.54
CA SER A 57 -14.87 -4.78 -0.60
C SER A 57 -13.38 -4.68 -0.93
N SER A 58 -13.02 -4.80 -2.22
CA SER A 58 -11.65 -4.63 -2.68
C SER A 58 -11.17 -3.19 -2.49
N ILE A 59 -11.94 -2.20 -2.95
CA ILE A 59 -11.59 -0.77 -2.81
C ILE A 59 -11.55 -0.32 -1.34
N GLY A 60 -12.31 -0.96 -0.46
CA GLY A 60 -12.30 -0.74 0.99
C GLY A 60 -10.95 -1.01 1.61
N ALA A 61 -10.30 -2.10 1.23
CA ALA A 61 -8.93 -2.38 1.66
C ALA A 61 -7.93 -1.33 1.12
N SER A 62 -8.12 -0.89 -0.13
CA SER A 62 -7.30 0.19 -0.72
C SER A 62 -7.52 1.53 -0.03
N ALA A 63 -8.73 1.82 0.44
CA ALA A 63 -9.04 3.03 1.20
C ALA A 63 -8.24 3.08 2.52
N VAL A 64 -8.08 1.93 3.20
CA VAL A 64 -7.23 1.85 4.39
C VAL A 64 -5.79 2.22 4.05
N LEU A 65 -5.24 1.71 2.95
CA LEU A 65 -3.88 2.05 2.52
C LEU A 65 -3.75 3.53 2.16
N LEU A 66 -4.61 4.04 1.27
CA LEU A 66 -4.53 5.40 0.74
C LEU A 66 -4.78 6.48 1.79
N PHE A 67 -5.62 6.19 2.80
CA PHE A 67 -6.03 7.19 3.79
C PHE A 67 -5.54 6.93 5.20
N ALA A 68 -5.10 5.73 5.60
CA ALA A 68 -4.48 5.53 6.91
C ALA A 68 -2.94 5.51 6.82
N VAL A 69 -2.40 5.10 5.66
CA VAL A 69 -0.96 4.99 5.45
C VAL A 69 -0.55 5.60 4.09
N PRO A 70 -0.78 6.90 3.87
CA PRO A 70 -0.58 7.53 2.56
C PRO A 70 0.88 7.45 2.07
N HIS A 71 1.86 7.41 2.98
CA HIS A 71 3.29 7.28 2.65
C HIS A 71 3.74 5.84 2.41
N GLY A 72 2.86 4.86 2.65
CA GLY A 72 3.19 3.45 2.44
C GLY A 72 3.56 3.19 0.99
N ALA A 73 4.56 2.33 0.77
CA ALA A 73 4.98 1.94 -0.57
C ALA A 73 3.79 1.37 -1.36
N LEU A 74 2.97 0.54 -0.71
CA LEU A 74 1.79 -0.10 -1.28
C LEU A 74 0.62 0.86 -1.60
N SER A 75 0.66 2.06 -1.02
CA SER A 75 -0.34 3.12 -1.23
C SER A 75 -0.02 3.99 -2.44
N GLN A 76 1.18 3.88 -3.02
CA GLN A 76 1.60 4.77 -4.11
C GLN A 76 0.75 4.57 -5.38
N PRO A 77 0.57 5.63 -6.21
CA PRO A 77 -0.41 5.61 -7.29
C PRO A 77 -0.22 4.46 -8.28
N TRP A 78 1.03 4.14 -8.63
CA TRP A 78 1.37 3.04 -9.54
C TRP A 78 0.86 1.70 -9.01
N LEU A 79 1.18 1.37 -7.75
CA LEU A 79 0.82 0.09 -7.14
C LEU A 79 -0.71 -0.01 -7.08
N PHE A 80 -1.37 1.03 -6.57
CA PHE A 80 -2.83 1.09 -6.50
C PHE A 80 -3.51 0.90 -7.88
N THR A 81 -3.22 1.77 -8.86
CA THR A 81 -3.95 1.72 -10.14
C THR A 81 -3.60 0.50 -10.97
N VAL A 82 -2.31 0.25 -11.20
CA VAL A 82 -1.86 -0.82 -12.09
C VAL A 82 -2.09 -2.19 -11.45
N GLY A 83 -1.93 -2.31 -10.14
CA GLY A 83 -2.23 -3.53 -9.40
C GLY A 83 -3.70 -3.95 -9.53
N HIS A 84 -4.65 -3.01 -9.39
CA HIS A 84 -6.07 -3.31 -9.61
C HIS A 84 -6.39 -3.66 -11.06
N LEU A 85 -5.90 -2.90 -12.04
CA LEU A 85 -6.21 -3.10 -13.45
C LEU A 85 -5.69 -4.45 -13.98
N ILE A 86 -4.45 -4.82 -13.65
CA ILE A 86 -3.88 -6.12 -14.02
C ILE A 86 -4.63 -7.26 -13.34
N SER A 87 -4.95 -7.11 -12.05
CA SER A 87 -5.67 -8.14 -11.31
C SER A 87 -7.07 -8.37 -11.89
N ALA A 88 -7.78 -7.29 -12.25
CA ALA A 88 -9.07 -7.38 -12.92
C ALA A 88 -8.95 -8.04 -14.30
N PHE A 89 -7.97 -7.64 -15.11
CA PHE A 89 -7.68 -8.23 -16.41
C PHE A 89 -7.48 -9.75 -16.30
N ILE A 90 -6.63 -10.18 -15.36
CA ILE A 90 -6.36 -11.60 -15.10
C ILE A 90 -7.64 -12.30 -14.60
N GLY A 91 -8.36 -11.73 -13.65
CA GLY A 91 -9.61 -12.31 -13.14
C GLY A 91 -10.66 -12.54 -14.24
N ILE A 92 -10.86 -11.56 -15.12
CA ILE A 92 -11.78 -11.68 -16.27
C ILE A 92 -11.28 -12.74 -17.25
N SER A 93 -9.98 -12.79 -17.52
CA SER A 93 -9.38 -13.79 -18.41
C SER A 93 -9.61 -15.21 -17.88
N PHE A 94 -9.39 -15.42 -16.57
CA PHE A 94 -9.63 -16.71 -15.93
C PHE A 94 -11.11 -17.09 -15.90
N TYR A 95 -12.02 -16.13 -15.70
CA TYR A 95 -13.45 -16.39 -15.79
C TYR A 95 -13.85 -16.82 -17.21
N GLN A 96 -13.34 -16.15 -18.25
CA GLN A 96 -13.68 -16.46 -19.63
C GLN A 96 -13.19 -17.86 -20.05
N GLU A 97 -12.01 -18.27 -19.60
CA GLU A 97 -11.41 -19.57 -19.95
C GLU A 97 -11.91 -20.74 -19.09
N PHE A 98 -12.12 -20.51 -17.79
CA PHE A 98 -12.40 -21.59 -16.82
C PHE A 98 -13.76 -21.47 -16.11
N GLY A 99 -14.53 -20.42 -16.39
CA GLY A 99 -15.81 -20.15 -15.74
C GLY A 99 -15.70 -19.72 -14.28
N SER A 100 -16.87 -19.50 -13.67
CA SER A 100 -16.97 -19.12 -12.26
C SER A 100 -16.82 -20.35 -11.36
N SER A 101 -15.68 -20.45 -10.69
CA SER A 101 -15.44 -21.43 -9.64
C SER A 101 -14.46 -20.88 -8.61
N PHE A 102 -14.48 -21.42 -7.39
CA PHE A 102 -13.50 -21.05 -6.36
C PHE A 102 -12.07 -21.36 -6.82
N ILE A 103 -11.86 -22.46 -7.53
CA ILE A 103 -10.55 -22.86 -8.05
C ILE A 103 -10.06 -21.84 -9.08
N SER A 104 -10.92 -21.45 -10.03
CA SER A 104 -10.62 -20.40 -11.01
C SER A 104 -10.25 -19.08 -10.32
N GLY A 105 -10.98 -18.72 -9.26
CA GLY A 105 -10.71 -17.53 -8.46
C GLY A 105 -9.35 -17.59 -7.76
N ALA A 106 -9.04 -18.71 -7.10
CA ALA A 106 -7.76 -18.91 -6.44
C ALA A 106 -6.58 -18.87 -7.43
N MET A 107 -6.72 -19.48 -8.61
CA MET A 107 -5.72 -19.41 -9.67
C MET A 107 -5.54 -17.98 -10.19
N ALA A 108 -6.63 -17.24 -10.39
CA ALA A 108 -6.57 -15.85 -10.83
C ALA A 108 -5.86 -14.94 -9.80
N VAL A 109 -6.13 -15.13 -8.51
CA VAL A 109 -5.43 -14.41 -7.43
C VAL A 109 -3.94 -14.74 -7.44
N GLY A 110 -3.58 -16.03 -7.50
CA GLY A 110 -2.18 -16.46 -7.55
C GLY A 110 -1.43 -15.90 -8.76
N ALA A 111 -2.04 -15.98 -9.95
CA ALA A 111 -1.49 -15.39 -11.17
C ALA A 111 -1.33 -13.87 -11.06
N SER A 112 -2.32 -13.17 -10.48
CA SER A 112 -2.26 -11.73 -10.25
C SER A 112 -1.12 -11.34 -9.33
N ILE A 113 -0.90 -12.08 -8.25
CA ILE A 113 0.24 -11.84 -7.34
C ILE A 113 1.56 -11.99 -8.09
N ILE A 114 1.74 -13.06 -8.87
CA ILE A 114 2.96 -13.29 -9.64
C ILE A 114 3.21 -12.14 -10.63
N VAL A 115 2.20 -11.76 -11.41
CA VAL A 115 2.33 -10.70 -12.42
C VAL A 115 2.59 -9.34 -11.76
N MET A 116 1.92 -9.04 -10.64
CA MET A 116 2.16 -7.81 -9.90
C MET A 116 3.60 -7.71 -9.36
N HIS A 117 4.20 -8.84 -8.92
CA HIS A 117 5.61 -8.86 -8.52
C HIS A 117 6.54 -8.54 -9.69
N TYR A 118 6.32 -9.16 -10.86
CA TYR A 118 7.14 -8.89 -12.04
C TYR A 118 7.02 -7.45 -12.55
N LEU A 119 5.85 -6.83 -12.41
CA LEU A 119 5.59 -5.46 -12.85
C LEU A 119 5.84 -4.40 -11.77
N GLY A 120 6.29 -4.80 -10.58
CA GLY A 120 6.55 -3.89 -9.47
C GLY A 120 5.31 -3.11 -9.02
N CYS A 121 4.12 -3.69 -9.18
CA CYS A 121 2.84 -3.05 -8.89
C CYS A 121 2.04 -3.84 -7.84
N LEU A 122 2.72 -4.45 -6.86
CA LEU A 122 2.09 -5.28 -5.83
C LEU A 122 1.10 -4.46 -4.99
N HIS A 123 -0.18 -4.71 -5.19
CA HIS A 123 -1.24 -4.08 -4.41
C HIS A 123 -2.17 -5.17 -3.87
N PRO A 124 -2.05 -5.55 -2.59
CA PRO A 124 -2.81 -6.67 -2.02
C PRO A 124 -4.32 -6.61 -2.27
N PRO A 125 -4.99 -5.44 -2.20
CA PRO A 125 -6.40 -5.33 -2.57
C PRO A 125 -6.74 -5.76 -4.01
N GLY A 126 -5.76 -5.68 -4.93
CA GLY A 126 -5.88 -6.20 -6.30
C GLY A 126 -6.18 -7.71 -6.33
N GLY A 127 -5.65 -8.49 -5.39
CA GLY A 127 -6.02 -9.90 -5.26
C GLY A 127 -7.53 -10.08 -5.04
N SER A 128 -8.15 -9.26 -4.19
CA SER A 128 -9.61 -9.26 -4.03
C SER A 128 -10.31 -8.86 -5.33
N THR A 129 -9.79 -7.91 -6.11
CA THR A 129 -10.35 -7.55 -7.42
C THR A 129 -10.33 -8.72 -8.40
N ALA A 130 -9.20 -9.46 -8.50
CA ALA A 130 -9.10 -10.64 -9.35
C ALA A 130 -10.15 -11.69 -8.97
N LEU A 131 -10.29 -11.95 -7.67
CA LEU A 131 -11.29 -12.88 -7.16
C LEU A 131 -12.70 -12.42 -7.50
N SER A 132 -13.03 -11.14 -7.25
CA SER A 132 -14.34 -10.55 -7.57
C SER A 132 -14.71 -10.67 -9.04
N CYS A 133 -13.74 -10.57 -9.95
CA CYS A 133 -13.99 -10.76 -11.38
C CYS A 133 -14.40 -12.20 -11.74
N VAL A 134 -13.92 -13.20 -10.98
CA VAL A 134 -14.24 -14.61 -11.21
C VAL A 134 -15.53 -15.04 -10.52
N ILE A 135 -15.71 -14.67 -9.25
CA ILE A 135 -16.87 -15.07 -8.44
C ILE A 135 -18.03 -14.07 -8.50
N GLY A 136 -17.86 -12.98 -9.26
CA GLY A 136 -18.89 -11.98 -9.50
C GLY A 136 -20.15 -12.58 -10.13
N GLY A 137 -21.21 -11.79 -10.13
CA GLY A 137 -22.47 -12.11 -10.77
C GLY A 137 -22.50 -11.74 -12.24
N SER A 138 -23.70 -11.86 -12.80
CA SER A 138 -23.95 -11.63 -14.22
C SER A 138 -23.63 -10.21 -14.68
N SER A 139 -23.73 -9.18 -13.83
CA SER A 139 -23.37 -7.82 -14.23
C SER A 139 -21.88 -7.65 -14.47
N ILE A 140 -21.00 -8.19 -13.61
CA ILE A 140 -19.55 -8.17 -13.86
C ILE A 140 -19.19 -9.02 -15.08
N HIS A 141 -19.73 -10.24 -15.16
CA HIS A 141 -19.40 -11.17 -16.23
C HIS A 141 -19.87 -10.69 -17.60
N ALA A 142 -21.04 -10.06 -17.69
CA ALA A 142 -21.58 -9.52 -18.94
C ALA A 142 -20.73 -8.35 -19.49
N MET A 143 -20.09 -7.57 -18.61
CA MET A 143 -19.20 -6.48 -19.04
C MET A 143 -17.88 -7.00 -19.61
N GLY A 144 -17.40 -8.15 -19.15
CA GLY A 144 -16.07 -8.66 -19.51
C GLY A 144 -15.01 -7.59 -19.29
N TYR A 145 -14.20 -7.29 -20.31
CA TYR A 145 -13.12 -6.31 -20.20
C TYR A 145 -13.58 -4.86 -20.08
N GLU A 146 -14.85 -4.53 -20.36
CA GLU A 146 -15.37 -3.18 -20.13
C GLU A 146 -15.35 -2.82 -18.64
N PHE A 147 -15.44 -3.82 -17.76
CA PHE A 147 -15.33 -3.66 -16.31
C PHE A 147 -14.07 -2.89 -15.89
N LEU A 148 -12.96 -3.04 -16.64
CA LEU A 148 -11.71 -2.31 -16.38
C LEU A 148 -11.91 -0.81 -16.51
N LEU A 149 -12.68 -0.37 -17.50
CA LEU A 149 -12.90 1.04 -17.78
C LEU A 149 -13.98 1.62 -16.87
N TYR A 150 -15.11 0.92 -16.75
CA TYR A 150 -16.21 1.28 -15.87
C TYR A 150 -16.77 0.01 -15.23
N PRO A 151 -17.01 -0.03 -13.92
CA PRO A 151 -16.77 1.04 -12.96
C PRO A 151 -15.32 1.11 -12.44
N LEU A 152 -14.44 0.15 -12.73
CA LEU A 152 -13.18 0.01 -12.01
C LEU A 152 -12.28 1.23 -12.13
N LEU A 153 -11.84 1.61 -13.34
CA LEU A 153 -10.94 2.76 -13.53
C LEU A 153 -11.56 4.06 -13.00
N ILE A 154 -12.87 4.25 -13.16
CA ILE A 154 -13.59 5.41 -12.58
C ILE A 154 -13.42 5.44 -11.06
N ASN A 155 -13.67 4.32 -10.38
CA ASN A 155 -13.48 4.22 -8.93
C ASN A 155 -12.03 4.51 -8.53
N LEU A 156 -11.05 3.97 -9.27
CA LEU A 156 -9.63 4.23 -9.00
C LEU A 156 -9.27 5.72 -9.15
N LEU A 157 -9.78 6.39 -10.19
CA LEU A 157 -9.54 7.82 -10.40
C LEU A 157 -10.18 8.68 -9.30
N VAL A 158 -11.37 8.33 -8.84
CA VAL A 158 -12.03 9.02 -7.71
C VAL A 158 -11.23 8.83 -6.43
N MET A 159 -10.80 7.60 -6.14
CA MET A 159 -9.95 7.30 -4.98
C MET A 159 -8.63 8.06 -5.02
N LEU A 160 -7.94 8.09 -6.16
CA LEU A 160 -6.69 8.85 -6.32
C LEU A 160 -6.91 10.35 -6.20
N SER A 161 -8.01 10.87 -6.74
CA SER A 161 -8.33 12.30 -6.63
C SER A 161 -8.56 12.69 -5.18
N LEU A 162 -9.32 11.90 -4.43
CA LEU A 162 -9.53 12.11 -3.00
C LEU A 162 -8.24 11.95 -2.20
N ALA A 163 -7.45 10.92 -2.47
CA ALA A 163 -6.14 10.73 -1.84
C ALA A 163 -5.24 11.93 -2.09
N PHE A 164 -5.12 12.39 -3.33
CA PHE A 164 -4.32 13.55 -3.67
C PHE A 164 -4.80 14.83 -2.97
N ILE A 165 -6.10 15.13 -2.99
CA ILE A 165 -6.66 16.36 -2.40
C ILE A 165 -6.51 16.36 -0.88
N ILE A 166 -6.95 15.29 -0.22
CA ILE A 166 -7.01 15.23 1.24
C ILE A 166 -5.60 15.09 1.81
N ASN A 167 -4.76 14.23 1.24
CA ASN A 167 -3.42 14.00 1.77
C ASN A 167 -2.50 15.21 1.51
N ASN A 168 -2.64 15.94 0.38
CA ASN A 168 -1.86 17.16 0.16
C ASN A 168 -2.40 18.41 0.88
N GLY A 169 -3.60 18.33 1.47
CA GLY A 169 -4.12 19.38 2.34
C GLY A 169 -3.36 19.53 3.67
N PHE A 170 -2.60 18.50 4.06
CA PHE A 170 -1.81 18.48 5.28
C PHE A 170 -0.34 18.25 4.96
N HIS A 171 0.55 19.10 5.51
CA HIS A 171 1.97 19.05 5.15
C HIS A 171 2.65 17.72 5.51
N TRP A 172 2.19 17.03 6.55
CA TRP A 172 2.71 15.73 6.99
C TRP A 172 2.15 14.53 6.23
N ARG A 173 1.16 14.71 5.33
CA ARG A 173 0.48 13.61 4.60
C ARG A 173 0.79 13.59 3.10
N ARG A 174 1.67 14.46 2.63
CA ARG A 174 1.94 14.69 1.20
C ARG A 174 2.02 13.40 0.38
N TYR A 175 1.25 13.38 -0.70
CA TYR A 175 1.03 12.22 -1.56
C TYR A 175 0.95 12.65 -3.03
N PRO A 176 1.62 11.97 -3.97
CA PRO A 176 2.49 10.81 -3.80
C PRO A 176 3.84 11.12 -3.13
N LEU A 177 4.51 10.08 -2.64
CA LEU A 177 5.72 10.19 -1.82
C LEU A 177 6.87 10.93 -2.53
N PHE A 178 6.95 10.87 -3.87
CA PHE A 178 8.02 11.57 -4.59
C PHE A 178 7.96 13.10 -4.43
N LEU A 179 6.79 13.66 -4.09
CA LEU A 179 6.66 15.09 -3.79
C LEU A 179 7.36 15.49 -2.48
N ASN A 180 7.60 14.52 -1.58
CA ASN A 180 8.36 14.68 -0.34
C ASN A 180 9.86 14.44 -0.50
N ALA A 181 10.36 14.18 -1.72
CA ALA A 181 11.78 13.93 -1.96
C ALA A 181 12.62 15.21 -1.87
N THR A 182 12.42 16.04 -0.84
CA THR A 182 13.47 16.88 -0.29
C THR A 182 14.44 15.98 0.46
N VAL A 183 15.21 15.17 -0.27
CA VAL A 183 16.50 14.70 0.24
C VAL A 183 17.36 15.95 0.33
N ARG A 184 17.28 16.62 1.46
CA ARG A 184 18.18 17.71 1.79
C ARG A 184 19.54 17.04 1.97
N ASN A 185 20.31 17.07 0.88
CA ASN A 185 21.67 16.56 0.81
C ASN A 185 22.54 17.54 1.61
N GLU A 186 22.36 17.57 2.93
CA GLU A 186 23.24 18.34 3.80
C GLU A 186 24.62 17.68 3.71
N THR A 187 25.54 18.46 3.17
CA THR A 187 26.94 18.11 3.04
C THR A 187 27.52 17.69 4.38
N ASN A 188 27.82 16.40 4.48
CA ASN A 188 29.09 15.91 5.01
C ASN A 188 29.40 16.26 6.49
N GLU A 189 28.54 15.85 7.42
CA GLU A 189 28.98 15.64 8.81
C GLU A 189 28.91 14.15 9.19
N LYS A 190 30.02 13.65 9.75
CA LYS A 190 30.14 12.30 10.29
C LYS A 190 29.38 12.21 11.63
N HIS A 191 28.06 12.36 11.62
CA HIS A 191 27.27 12.04 12.79
C HIS A 191 27.02 10.53 12.85
N LEU A 192 27.47 9.90 13.94
CA LEU A 192 27.06 8.52 14.24
C LEU A 192 25.58 8.57 14.62
N PHE A 193 24.74 8.03 13.75
CA PHE A 193 23.33 7.78 13.99
C PHE A 193 23.17 6.71 15.08
N GLU A 194 22.51 7.03 16.20
CA GLU A 194 22.17 6.07 17.25
C GLU A 194 20.71 5.58 17.14
N ILE A 195 20.42 4.43 17.76
CA ILE A 195 19.09 3.80 17.73
C ILE A 195 18.04 4.70 18.38
N ASP A 196 18.41 5.39 19.46
CA ASP A 196 17.52 6.26 20.20
C ASP A 196 17.10 7.50 19.38
N ASP A 197 17.98 8.00 18.50
CA ASP A 197 17.67 9.09 17.57
C ASP A 197 16.59 8.66 16.56
N LEU A 198 16.68 7.42 16.05
CA LEU A 198 15.68 6.87 15.13
C LEU A 198 14.33 6.70 15.83
N TYR A 199 14.32 6.12 17.03
CA TYR A 199 13.08 6.00 17.81
C TYR A 199 12.49 7.37 18.12
N HIS A 200 13.30 8.38 18.44
CA HIS A 200 12.79 9.71 18.75
C HIS A 200 12.08 10.35 17.55
N VAL A 201 12.66 10.26 16.35
CA VAL A 201 12.01 10.75 15.12
C VAL A 201 10.75 9.96 14.79
N LEU A 202 10.78 8.62 14.92
CA LEU A 202 9.59 7.78 14.72
C LEU A 202 8.47 8.10 15.72
N GLU A 203 8.81 8.59 16.92
CA GLU A 203 7.86 8.99 17.94
C GLU A 203 7.29 10.41 17.75
N GLU A 204 8.05 11.32 17.15
CA GLU A 204 7.63 12.70 16.87
C GLU A 204 6.83 12.81 15.55
N GLU A 205 7.13 11.96 14.57
CA GLU A 205 6.43 11.95 13.30
C GLU A 205 5.03 11.31 13.43
N ASN A 206 3.99 12.05 13.02
CA ASN A 206 2.62 11.54 12.94
C ASN A 206 2.43 10.64 11.70
N VAL A 207 3.36 9.73 11.43
CA VAL A 207 3.39 8.89 10.24
C VAL A 207 3.50 7.42 10.63
N PHE A 208 2.61 6.59 10.08
CA PHE A 208 2.73 5.13 10.17
C PHE A 208 3.78 4.64 9.17
N ILE A 209 4.81 3.94 9.64
CA ILE A 209 5.89 3.36 8.82
C ILE A 209 5.72 1.84 8.79
N ASP A 210 5.65 1.29 7.58
CA ASP A 210 5.49 -0.15 7.32
C ASP A 210 6.86 -0.87 7.32
N ALA A 211 7.64 -0.64 8.38
CA ALA A 211 8.94 -1.27 8.63
C ALA A 211 9.26 -1.21 10.12
N SER A 212 9.74 -2.32 10.68
CA SER A 212 10.18 -2.34 12.09
C SER A 212 11.47 -1.52 12.27
N ALA A 213 11.66 -0.95 13.46
CA ALA A 213 12.89 -0.22 13.79
C ALA A 213 14.14 -1.12 13.65
N GLU A 214 14.01 -2.39 14.00
CA GLU A 214 15.07 -3.40 13.86
C GLU A 214 15.46 -3.64 12.40
N GLU A 215 14.48 -3.72 11.49
CA GLU A 215 14.72 -3.88 10.06
C GLU A 215 15.41 -2.65 9.46
N LEU A 216 14.95 -1.45 9.81
CA LEU A 216 15.59 -0.19 9.39
C LEU A 216 17.05 -0.14 9.86
N MET A 217 17.33 -0.57 11.09
CA MET A 217 18.70 -0.65 11.63
C MET A 217 19.55 -1.70 10.92
N HIS A 218 18.97 -2.86 10.59
CA HIS A 218 19.68 -3.87 9.80
C HIS A 218 20.10 -3.29 8.44
N ILE A 219 19.17 -2.66 7.73
CA ILE A 219 19.42 -2.00 6.43
C ILE A 219 20.50 -0.92 6.57
N TYR A 220 20.41 -0.06 7.58
CA TYR A 220 21.41 0.98 7.85
C TYR A 220 22.80 0.40 8.10
N ASN A 221 22.91 -0.62 8.97
CA ASN A 221 24.19 -1.25 9.28
C ASN A 221 24.84 -1.89 8.05
N VAL A 222 24.06 -2.59 7.22
CA VAL A 222 24.54 -3.18 5.95
C VAL A 222 25.00 -2.10 4.97
N ALA A 223 24.25 -0.99 4.86
CA ALA A 223 24.62 0.14 4.02
C ALA A 223 25.92 0.81 4.51
N ARG A 224 26.07 0.99 5.83
CA ARG A 224 27.27 1.57 6.46
C ARG A 224 28.51 0.71 6.20
N ASP A 225 28.41 -0.61 6.32
CA ASP A 225 29.53 -1.52 6.09
C ASP A 225 29.93 -1.58 4.61
N SER A 226 28.95 -1.49 3.70
CA SER A 226 29.18 -1.32 2.27
C SER A 226 29.92 -0.01 1.96
N ALA A 227 29.54 1.09 2.61
CA ALA A 227 30.20 2.39 2.47
C ALA A 227 31.65 2.37 3.00
N LYS A 228 31.91 1.76 4.16
CA LYS A 228 33.26 1.56 4.71
C LYS A 228 34.14 0.76 3.75
N THR A 229 33.60 -0.32 3.18
CA THR A 229 34.31 -1.17 2.21
C THR A 229 34.69 -0.40 0.94
N ARG A 230 33.76 0.41 0.42
CA ARG A 230 34.01 1.30 -0.72
C ARG A 230 35.09 2.34 -0.41
N HIS A 231 35.04 2.96 0.77
CA HIS A 231 36.05 3.94 1.19
C HIS A 231 37.45 3.30 1.32
N LYS A 232 37.55 2.12 1.94
CA LYS A 232 38.83 1.38 2.04
C LYS A 232 39.43 1.05 0.67
N LYS A 233 38.59 0.63 -0.30
CA LYS A 233 39.00 0.40 -1.70
C LYS A 233 39.46 1.67 -2.43
N LEU A 234 38.87 2.82 -2.12
CA LEU A 234 39.27 4.11 -2.70
C LEU A 234 40.62 4.56 -2.14
N VAL A 235 40.81 4.48 -0.83
CA VAL A 235 42.07 4.86 -0.15
C VAL A 235 43.21 3.95 -0.60
N SER A 236 42.99 2.65 -0.77
CA SER A 236 44.03 1.71 -1.22
C SER A 236 44.43 1.87 -2.70
N ARG A 237 43.79 2.77 -3.46
CA ARG A 237 44.08 3.04 -4.88
C ARG A 237 44.78 4.38 -5.11
N LEU A 238 45.02 5.15 -4.05
CA LEU A 238 45.78 6.39 -4.13
C LEU A 238 47.28 6.05 -4.23
N PRO A 239 48.03 6.64 -5.18
CA PRO A 239 49.48 6.50 -5.20
C PRO A 239 50.08 7.18 -3.95
N GLU A 240 51.13 6.55 -3.39
CA GLU A 240 51.89 7.07 -2.25
C GLU A 240 52.61 8.39 -2.54
#